data_AF-A0A645HEM7-F1
#
_entry.id   AF-A0A645HEM7-F1
#
_cell.length_a   1.000
_cell.length_b   1.000
_cell.length_c   1.000
_cell.angle_alpha   90.00
_cell.angle_beta   90.00
_cell.angle_gamma   90.00
#
_symmetry.space_group_name_H-M   'P 1'
#
loop_
_entity.id
_entity.type
_entity.pdbx_description
1 polymer ?
#
loop_
_entity_poly.entity_id
_entity_poly.type
_entity_poly.pdbx_seq_one_letter_code
_entity_poly.pdbx_strand_id
1 'polypeptide(L)'
;MPKRGFTNIFKKEYVVLNVRDLERFDNGAVVNYESLFELGLIKTIKDGVKILGTGELTKALTVNVDKVSPAAAEKIVAAGGKVEVE
;
A
#
# COMPACT_ATOMS: atom_id res chain seq x y z
N MET A 1 -2.89 37.91 -10.24
CA MET A 1 -2.20 36.59 -10.19
C MET A 1 -2.69 35.77 -11.39
N PRO A 2 -1.81 35.20 -12.24
CA PRO A 2 -2.25 34.48 -13.43
C PRO A 2 -2.95 33.16 -13.06
N LYS A 3 -3.97 32.76 -13.84
CA LYS A 3 -4.58 31.42 -13.73
C LYS A 3 -3.51 30.38 -14.08
N ARG A 4 -3.33 29.37 -13.22
CA ARG A 4 -2.33 28.31 -13.35
C ARG A 4 -2.98 26.94 -13.26
N GLY A 5 -2.61 26.06 -14.19
CA GLY A 5 -3.01 24.65 -14.20
C GLY A 5 -4.42 24.40 -14.74
N PHE A 6 -4.79 23.11 -14.75
CA PHE A 6 -6.12 22.60 -15.04
C PHE A 6 -6.42 21.43 -14.09
N THR A 7 -7.69 21.20 -13.76
CA THR A 7 -8.11 20.06 -12.93
C THR A 7 -8.45 18.86 -13.82
N ASN A 8 -7.73 17.75 -13.64
CA ASN A 8 -8.04 16.50 -14.33
C ASN A 8 -9.16 15.74 -13.60
N ILE A 9 -10.31 15.56 -14.26
CA ILE A 9 -11.48 14.83 -13.74
C ILE A 9 -11.29 13.30 -13.73
N PHE A 10 -10.34 12.76 -14.49
CA PHE A 10 -10.05 11.32 -14.58
C PHE A 10 -8.87 10.91 -13.69
N LYS A 11 -8.50 11.76 -12.73
CA LYS A 11 -7.38 11.48 -11.83
C LYS A 11 -7.74 10.29 -10.94
N LYS A 12 -7.00 9.20 -11.08
CA LYS A 12 -7.10 8.05 -10.16
C LYS A 12 -6.58 8.41 -8.78
N GLU A 13 -7.37 8.14 -7.76
CA GLU A 13 -7.04 8.30 -6.37
C GLU A 13 -6.87 6.94 -5.71
N TYR A 14 -5.63 6.65 -5.31
CA TYR A 14 -5.32 5.45 -4.55
C TYR A 14 -5.41 5.71 -3.06
N VAL A 15 -5.82 4.69 -2.31
CA VAL A 15 -5.66 4.65 -0.86
C VAL A 15 -4.19 4.41 -0.56
N VAL A 16 -3.59 5.34 0.17
CA VAL A 16 -2.15 5.30 0.47
C VAL A 16 -1.95 4.64 1.83
N LEU A 17 -1.17 3.56 1.86
CA LEU A 17 -0.74 2.87 3.06
C LEU A 17 0.78 2.87 3.15
N ASN A 18 1.32 2.82 4.37
CA ASN A 18 2.76 2.73 4.58
C ASN A 18 3.15 1.37 5.12
N VAL A 19 4.40 0.97 4.91
CA VAL A 19 4.94 -0.28 5.45
C VAL A 19 4.85 -0.39 6.98
N ARG A 20 4.92 0.72 7.73
CA ARG A 20 4.67 0.68 9.19
C ARG A 20 3.27 0.17 9.55
N ASP A 21 2.28 0.43 8.71
CA ASP A 21 0.90 0.06 9.00
C ASP A 21 0.70 -1.44 8.79
N LEU A 22 1.57 -2.07 7.99
CA LEU A 22 1.62 -3.51 7.74
C LEU A 22 2.25 -4.28 8.92
N GLU A 23 2.91 -3.62 9.86
CA GLU A 23 3.47 -4.29 11.05
C GLU A 23 2.38 -4.85 12.00
N ARG A 24 1.14 -4.39 11.84
CA ARG A 24 -0.03 -4.92 12.57
C ARG A 24 -0.41 -6.35 12.17
N PHE A 25 0.02 -6.81 10.99
CA PHE A 25 -0.24 -8.16 10.53
C PHE A 25 0.67 -9.17 11.23
N ASP A 26 0.27 -10.44 11.26
CA ASP A 26 1.15 -11.51 11.72
C ASP A 26 2.19 -11.92 10.67
N ASN A 27 3.28 -12.53 11.13
CA ASN A 27 4.36 -12.97 10.24
C ASN A 27 3.85 -14.08 9.31
N GLY A 28 4.05 -13.92 8.00
CA GLY A 28 3.54 -14.82 6.96
C GLY A 28 2.11 -14.51 6.50
N ALA A 29 1.47 -13.47 7.01
CA ALA A 29 0.12 -13.10 6.60
C ALA A 29 0.07 -12.60 5.15
N VAL A 30 -1.10 -12.77 4.53
CA VAL A 30 -1.41 -12.28 3.19
C VAL A 30 -2.15 -10.95 3.32
N VAL A 31 -1.57 -9.90 2.76
CA VAL A 31 -2.12 -8.54 2.73
C VAL A 31 -2.93 -8.39 1.45
N ASN A 32 -4.23 -8.67 1.58
CA ASN A 32 -5.26 -8.48 0.56
C ASN A 32 -6.23 -7.35 0.96
N TYR A 33 -7.08 -6.90 0.04
CA TYR A 33 -8.12 -5.90 0.34
C TYR A 33 -9.01 -6.27 1.53
N GLU A 34 -9.42 -7.54 1.64
CA GLU A 34 -10.24 -8.04 2.76
C GLU A 34 -9.51 -7.88 4.09
N SER A 35 -8.28 -8.39 4.17
CA SER A 35 -7.46 -8.31 5.39
C SER A 35 -7.16 -6.86 5.82
N LEU A 36 -7.00 -5.95 4.86
CA LEU A 36 -6.82 -4.52 5.11
C LEU A 36 -8.11 -3.86 5.62
N PHE A 37 -9.27 -4.36 5.19
CA PHE A 37 -10.58 -3.90 5.65
C PHE A 37 -10.87 -4.40 7.06
N GLU A 38 -10.60 -5.67 7.35
CA GLU A 38 -10.79 -6.30 8.66
C GLU A 38 -9.96 -5.62 9.75
N LEU A 39 -8.72 -5.27 9.44
CA LEU A 39 -7.84 -4.52 10.34
C LEU A 39 -8.18 -3.01 10.43
N GLY A 40 -9.18 -2.56 9.67
CA GLY A 40 -9.61 -1.16 9.63
C GLY A 40 -8.56 -0.21 9.04
N LEU A 41 -7.56 -0.73 8.32
CA LEU A 41 -6.55 0.06 7.62
C LEU A 41 -7.14 0.77 6.40
N ILE A 42 -8.18 0.18 5.81
CA ILE A 42 -8.94 0.76 4.71
C ILE A 42 -10.41 0.76 5.09
N LYS A 43 -11.09 1.90 4.86
CA LYS A 43 -12.55 2.05 5.03
C LYS A 43 -13.31 2.08 3.72
N THR A 44 -12.64 2.49 2.64
CA THR A 44 -13.20 2.62 1.30
C THR A 44 -12.12 2.34 0.29
N ILE A 45 -12.39 1.46 -0.66
CA ILE A 45 -11.53 1.24 -1.80
C ILE A 45 -11.90 2.34 -2.81
N LYS A 46 -10.96 3.24 -3.10
CA LYS A 46 -11.11 4.25 -4.16
C LYS A 46 -10.78 3.59 -5.52
N ASP A 47 -9.75 4.07 -6.22
CA ASP A 47 -9.26 3.46 -7.46
C ASP A 47 -8.20 2.37 -7.22
N GLY A 48 -8.00 1.96 -5.96
CA GLY A 48 -7.03 0.94 -5.56
C GLY A 48 -6.23 1.29 -4.31
N VAL A 49 -5.24 0.46 -3.98
CA VAL A 49 -4.32 0.60 -2.85
C VAL A 49 -2.89 0.78 -3.34
N LYS A 50 -2.21 1.76 -2.76
CA LYS A 50 -0.80 2.05 -3.01
C LYS A 50 0.01 1.97 -1.72
N ILE A 51 1.02 1.11 -1.69
CA ILE A 51 1.93 0.97 -0.55
C ILE A 51 3.19 1.82 -0.74
N LEU A 52 3.52 2.59 0.28
CA LEU A 52 4.69 3.46 0.36
C LEU A 52 5.69 2.96 1.42
N GLY A 53 6.95 3.31 1.21
CA GLY A 53 8.09 2.82 1.99
C GLY A 53 8.35 3.55 3.32
N THR A 54 7.39 4.25 3.90
CA THR A 54 7.61 5.00 5.14
C THR A 54 7.49 4.09 6.37
N GLY A 55 8.51 4.12 7.23
CA GLY A 55 8.61 3.28 8.42
C GLY A 55 9.39 1.98 8.21
N GLU A 56 9.32 1.09 9.19
CA GLU A 56 10.04 -0.19 9.22
C GLU A 56 9.06 -1.35 9.10
N LEU A 57 9.54 -2.45 8.52
CA LEU A 57 8.79 -3.69 8.40
C LEU A 57 9.72 -4.83 8.82
N THR A 58 9.36 -5.51 9.89
CA THR A 58 10.12 -6.62 10.48
C THR A 58 9.55 -7.99 10.13
N LYS A 59 8.34 -8.02 9.57
CA LYS A 59 7.57 -9.25 9.29
C LYS A 59 7.59 -9.57 7.80
N ALA A 60 7.74 -10.85 7.48
CA ALA A 60 7.60 -11.36 6.12
C ALA A 60 6.11 -11.40 5.77
N LEU A 61 5.69 -10.62 4.78
CA LEU A 61 4.29 -10.55 4.36
C LEU A 61 4.18 -10.83 2.86
N THR A 62 3.07 -11.43 2.44
CA THR A 62 2.71 -11.57 1.02
C THR A 62 1.76 -10.43 0.68
N VAL A 63 2.16 -9.50 -0.17
CA VAL A 63 1.46 -8.25 -0.41
C VAL A 63 0.84 -8.24 -1.80
N ASN A 64 -0.49 -8.27 -1.86
CA ASN A 64 -1.26 -8.34 -3.11
C ASN A 64 -2.11 -7.06 -3.24
N VAL A 65 -1.61 -6.08 -3.99
CA VAL A 65 -2.22 -4.73 -4.15
C VAL A 65 -1.92 -4.12 -5.52
N ASP A 66 -2.65 -3.07 -5.92
CA ASP A 66 -2.49 -2.47 -7.26
C ASP A 66 -1.12 -1.83 -7.49
N LYS A 67 -0.55 -1.19 -6.47
CA LYS A 67 0.70 -0.44 -6.60
C LYS A 67 1.58 -0.51 -5.36
N VAL A 68 2.86 -0.72 -5.60
CA VAL A 68 3.89 -0.65 -4.55
C VAL A 68 5.00 0.30 -5.00
N SER A 69 5.41 1.21 -4.12
CA SER A 69 6.57 2.07 -4.39
C SER A 69 7.87 1.24 -4.38
N PRO A 70 8.90 1.62 -5.16
CA PRO A 70 10.17 0.87 -5.19
C PRO A 70 10.79 0.74 -3.79
N ALA A 71 10.81 1.81 -3.01
CA ALA A 71 11.30 1.80 -1.63
C ALA A 71 10.48 0.89 -0.70
N ALA A 72 9.19 0.68 -0.97
CA ALA A 72 8.38 -0.27 -0.22
C ALA A 72 8.68 -1.72 -0.64
N ALA A 73 8.81 -1.97 -1.94
CA ALA A 73 9.14 -3.30 -2.45
C ALA A 73 10.48 -3.79 -1.90
N GLU A 74 11.51 -2.93 -1.89
CA GLU A 74 12.81 -3.23 -1.28
C GLU A 74 12.69 -3.62 0.18
N LYS A 75 11.89 -2.88 0.97
CA LYS A 75 11.68 -3.19 2.40
C LYS A 75 10.91 -4.49 2.62
N ILE A 76 9.91 -4.76 1.80
CA ILE A 76 9.13 -6.01 1.88
C ILE A 76 10.02 -7.22 1.54
N VAL A 77 10.83 -7.11 0.49
CA VAL A 77 11.78 -8.17 0.11
C VAL A 77 12.88 -8.33 1.17
N ALA A 78 13.40 -7.23 1.74
CA ALA A 78 14.38 -7.27 2.83
C ALA A 78 13.83 -7.95 4.10
N ALA A 79 12.52 -7.79 4.38
CA ALA A 79 11.83 -8.51 5.45
C ALA A 79 11.51 -9.98 5.11
N GLY A 80 11.88 -10.46 3.91
CA GLY A 80 11.61 -11.83 3.46
C GLY A 80 10.19 -12.05 2.91
N GLY A 81 9.47 -10.96 2.62
CA GLY A 81 8.13 -10.98 2.04
C GLY A 81 8.10 -11.10 0.51
N LYS A 82 6.88 -11.19 -0.04
CA LYS A 82 6.62 -11.23 -1.48
C LYS A 82 5.69 -10.08 -1.87
N VAL A 83 5.87 -9.56 -3.07
CA VAL A 83 5.04 -8.50 -3.64
C VAL A 83 4.43 -9.03 -4.93
N GLU A 84 3.10 -9.15 -4.97
CA GLU A 84 2.34 -9.45 -6.16
C GLU A 84 1.52 -8.21 -6.50
N VAL A 85 1.78 -7.63 -7.67
CA VAL A 85 1.12 -6.39 -8.12
C VAL A 85 0.09 -6.78 -9.16
N GLU A 86 -1.19 -6.47 -8.90
CA GLU A 86 -2.31 -6.70 -9.85
C GLU A 86 -2.73 -5.41 -10.57
#